data_AF-A0A511TD14-F1
#
_entry.id   AF-A0A511TD14-F1
#
_cell.length_a   1.000
_cell.length_b   1.000
_cell.length_c   1.000
_cell.angle_alpha   90.00
_cell.angle_beta   90.00
_cell.angle_gamma   90.00
#
_symmetry.space_group_name_H-M   'P 1'
#
loop_
_entity.id
_entity.type
_entity.pdbx_description
1 polymer ?
#
loop_
_entity_poly.entity_id
_entity_poly.type
_entity_poly.pdbx_seq_one_letter_code
_entity_poly.pdbx_strand_id
1 'polypeptide(L)'
;MSPSERARESSRTHVAYDDVNELIATATRLMQKDTAPETLTAEDLRRIGAELDIPARYVDQALEALARRREAQALEARAREAQARLRARRLRRGAWGGAALLGLMAVWGLVVRNGLTSSMADVARQRAQVRNVLERRESLRARLHSLTPGPERDAELSGADNRVSVEIRRYDERAASFNAAMTSFPSGWIGHLSGLPASLPLSSEVSTW
;
A
#
# COMPACT_ATOMS: atom_id res chain seq x y z
N MET A 1 33.35 45.92 3.51
CA MET A 1 32.21 45.45 4.32
C MET A 1 30.97 45.41 3.45
N SER A 2 30.52 44.20 3.16
CA SER A 2 29.41 43.93 2.24
C SER A 2 28.04 44.15 2.93
N PRO A 3 26.95 44.41 2.18
CA PRO A 3 25.61 44.57 2.74
C PRO A 3 25.11 43.36 3.56
N SER A 4 25.73 42.20 3.35
CA SER A 4 25.50 40.95 4.08
C SER A 4 26.06 40.92 5.51
N GLU A 5 26.96 41.83 5.90
CA GLU A 5 27.45 41.93 7.29
C GLU A 5 26.52 42.77 8.16
N ARG A 6 25.85 43.78 7.60
CA ARG A 6 24.91 44.65 8.35
C ARG A 6 23.62 43.94 8.79
N ALA A 7 23.22 42.89 8.10
CA ALA A 7 22.03 42.10 8.44
C ALA A 7 22.26 41.13 9.61
N ARG A 8 23.52 40.95 10.07
CA ARG A 8 23.87 40.01 11.14
C ARG A 8 24.19 40.65 12.49
N GLU A 9 24.21 41.98 12.60
CA GLU A 9 24.76 42.65 13.80
C GLU A 9 23.72 43.33 14.72
N SER A 10 22.43 43.33 14.42
CA SER A 10 21.48 44.06 15.28
C SER A 10 20.04 43.57 15.24
N SER A 11 19.82 42.25 15.41
CA SER A 11 18.74 41.87 16.32
C SER A 11 19.21 42.22 17.72
N ARG A 12 19.24 43.52 18.03
CA ARG A 12 19.26 43.97 19.41
C ARG A 12 17.97 43.42 19.98
N THR A 13 18.07 42.43 20.85
CA THR A 13 16.97 41.92 21.64
C THR A 13 16.44 43.08 22.48
N HIS A 14 15.57 43.90 21.89
CA HIS A 14 14.85 44.94 22.59
C HIS A 14 13.76 44.23 23.39
N VAL A 15 14.05 43.98 24.66
CA VAL A 15 13.08 43.46 25.63
C VAL A 15 12.11 44.60 25.95
N ALA A 16 10.80 44.35 25.84
CA ALA A 16 9.80 45.36 26.19
C ALA A 16 9.97 45.77 27.66
N TYR A 17 9.74 47.04 27.99
CA TYR A 17 9.95 47.56 29.34
C TYR A 17 9.16 46.78 30.40
N ASP A 18 7.95 46.32 30.06
CA ASP A 18 7.11 45.49 30.92
C ASP A 18 7.69 44.08 31.17
N ASP A 19 8.45 43.54 30.22
CA ASP A 19 9.07 42.21 30.30
C ASP A 19 10.44 42.23 31.01
N VAL A 20 11.01 43.41 31.26
CA VAL A 20 12.31 43.56 31.95
C VAL A 20 12.25 42.92 33.34
N ASN A 21 11.13 43.07 34.05
CA ASN A 21 10.95 42.47 35.38
C ASN A 21 10.90 40.94 35.32
N GLU A 22 10.24 40.36 34.32
CA GLU A 22 10.19 38.90 34.13
C GLU A 22 11.54 38.33 33.67
N LEU A 23 12.25 39.06 32.82
CA LEU A 23 13.60 38.72 32.39
C LEU A 23 14.60 38.77 33.55
N ILE A 24 14.55 39.83 34.37
CA ILE A 24 15.37 39.93 35.59
C ILE A 24 15.01 38.79 36.54
N ALA A 25 13.72 38.53 36.79
CA ALA A 25 13.30 37.43 37.66
C ALA A 25 13.77 36.06 37.13
N THR A 26 13.73 35.84 35.81
CA THR A 26 14.20 34.62 35.15
C THR A 26 15.72 34.50 35.23
N ALA A 27 16.45 35.59 34.98
CA ALA A 27 17.91 35.62 35.08
C ALA A 27 18.38 35.41 36.53
N THR A 28 17.71 36.03 37.51
CA THR A 28 17.97 35.79 38.94
C THR A 28 17.69 34.34 39.31
N ARG A 29 16.59 33.76 38.82
CA ARG A 29 16.27 32.34 39.04
C ARG A 29 17.31 31.40 38.42
N LEU A 30 17.84 31.73 37.23
CA LEU A 30 18.90 30.96 36.58
C LEU A 30 20.24 31.08 37.33
N MET A 31 20.63 32.29 37.73
CA MET A 31 21.84 32.53 38.52
C MET A 31 21.79 31.79 39.87
N GLN A 32 20.63 31.79 40.53
CA GLN A 32 20.41 31.01 41.74
C GLN A 32 20.42 29.50 41.49
N LYS A 33 19.89 29.03 40.36
CA LYS A 33 19.90 27.62 39.96
C LYS A 33 21.31 27.09 39.70
N ASP A 34 22.20 27.91 39.14
CA ASP A 34 23.59 27.54 38.86
C ASP A 34 24.49 27.57 40.11
N THR A 35 24.11 28.39 41.11
CA THR A 35 24.87 28.53 42.37
C THR A 35 24.38 27.59 43.46
N ALA A 36 23.13 27.11 43.35
CA ALA A 36 22.55 26.16 44.30
C ALA A 36 23.05 24.72 44.02
N PRO A 37 23.28 23.90 45.06
CA PRO A 37 23.54 22.48 44.87
C PRO A 37 22.34 21.79 44.17
N GLU A 38 22.60 20.92 43.18
CA GLU A 38 21.55 20.23 42.38
C GLU A 38 20.55 19.44 43.22
N THR A 39 20.97 19.01 44.42
CA THR A 39 20.13 18.35 45.41
C THR A 39 20.45 18.87 46.81
N LEU A 40 19.46 19.43 47.50
CA LEU A 40 19.55 19.76 48.93
C LEU A 40 19.21 18.53 49.76
N THR A 41 19.97 18.29 50.83
CA THR A 41 19.66 17.19 51.76
C THR A 41 18.47 17.58 52.65
N ALA A 42 17.81 16.58 53.26
CA ALA A 42 16.70 16.83 54.19
C ALA A 42 17.15 17.71 55.38
N GLU A 43 18.43 17.61 55.76
CA GLU A 43 19.03 18.38 56.85
C GLU A 43 19.28 19.85 56.46
N ASP A 44 19.71 20.09 55.22
CA ASP A 44 19.86 21.45 54.67
C ASP A 44 18.52 22.19 54.61
N LEU A 45 17.46 21.48 54.21
CA LEU A 45 16.11 22.04 54.13
C LEU A 45 15.52 22.36 55.50
N ARG A 46 15.85 21.58 56.54
CA ARG A 46 15.46 21.88 57.93
C ARG A 46 16.17 23.12 58.47
N ARG A 47 17.46 23.27 58.15
CA ARG A 47 18.26 24.46 58.51
C ARG A 47 17.70 25.72 57.85
N ILE A 48 17.43 25.67 56.55
CA ILE A 48 16.79 26.79 55.81
C ILE A 48 15.39 27.07 56.35
N GLY A 49 14.62 26.04 56.67
CA GLY A 49 13.30 26.19 57.30
C GLY A 49 13.37 26.92 58.64
N ALA A 50 14.37 26.58 59.48
CA ALA A 50 14.58 27.25 60.76
C ALA A 50 14.98 28.73 60.61
N GLU A 51 15.78 29.07 59.60
CA GLU A 51 16.13 30.47 59.27
C GLU A 51 14.91 31.29 58.81
N LEU A 52 13.94 30.63 58.17
CA LEU A 52 12.68 31.23 57.71
C LEU A 52 11.54 31.13 58.74
N ASP A 53 11.85 30.73 59.97
CA ASP A 53 10.88 30.56 61.06
C ASP A 53 9.79 29.51 60.78
N ILE A 54 10.11 28.51 59.94
CA ILE A 54 9.26 27.38 59.59
C ILE A 54 9.61 26.18 60.49
N PRO A 55 8.67 25.69 61.32
CA PRO A 55 8.93 24.54 62.18
C PRO A 55 9.30 23.28 61.38
N ALA A 56 10.32 22.54 61.82
CA ALA A 56 10.85 21.35 61.15
C ALA A 56 9.78 20.30 60.78
N ARG A 57 8.74 20.15 61.60
CA ARG A 57 7.60 19.26 61.33
C ARG A 57 6.90 19.54 60.00
N TYR A 58 6.84 20.80 59.56
CA TYR A 58 6.20 21.18 58.29
C TYR A 58 7.15 20.95 57.11
N VAL A 59 8.46 21.11 57.31
CA VAL A 59 9.47 20.77 56.30
C VAL A 59 9.44 19.26 56.02
N ASP A 60 9.38 18.44 57.07
CA ASP A 60 9.28 16.97 56.95
C ASP A 60 7.97 16.55 56.25
N GLN A 61 6.82 17.14 56.63
CA GLN A 61 5.54 16.88 55.97
C GLN A 61 5.54 17.29 54.49
N ALA A 62 6.17 18.42 54.15
CA ALA A 62 6.29 18.89 52.78
C ALA A 62 7.19 17.97 51.94
N LEU A 63 8.30 17.49 52.52
CA LEU A 63 9.19 16.50 51.90
C LEU A 63 8.46 15.19 51.61
N GLU A 64 7.70 14.65 52.58
CA GLU A 64 6.88 13.46 52.38
C GLU A 64 5.77 13.66 51.35
N ALA A 65 5.12 14.83 51.33
CA ALA A 65 4.09 15.15 50.33
C ALA A 65 4.69 15.24 48.92
N LEU A 66 5.89 15.80 48.77
CA LEU A 66 6.60 15.90 47.50
C LEU A 66 7.08 14.52 47.03
N ALA A 67 7.61 13.69 47.92
CA ALA A 67 8.02 12.32 47.63
C ALA A 67 6.83 11.50 47.09
N ARG A 68 5.68 11.53 47.79
CA ARG A 68 4.44 10.85 47.35
C ARG A 68 3.97 11.32 45.96
N ARG A 69 4.04 12.62 45.68
CA ARG A 69 3.67 13.17 44.35
C ARG A 69 4.63 12.70 43.26
N ARG A 70 5.94 12.69 43.52
CA ARG A 70 6.95 12.21 42.54
C ARG A 70 6.78 10.72 42.25
N GLU A 71 6.51 9.91 43.27
CA GLU A 71 6.23 8.48 43.10
C GLU A 71 4.96 8.25 42.26
N ALA A 72 3.88 8.97 42.56
CA ALA A 72 2.65 8.90 41.78
C ALA A 72 2.87 9.31 40.31
N GLN A 73 3.59 10.42 40.07
CA GLN A 73 3.93 10.88 38.72
C GLN A 73 4.84 9.90 37.97
N ALA A 74 5.82 9.29 38.66
CA ALA A 74 6.72 8.30 38.07
C ALA A 74 5.97 7.01 37.70
N LEU A 75 5.03 6.57 38.53
CA LEU A 75 4.16 5.43 38.25
C LEU A 75 3.26 5.71 37.04
N GLU A 76 2.65 6.90 36.97
CA GLU A 76 1.85 7.32 35.81
C GLU A 76 2.68 7.39 34.53
N ALA A 77 3.89 7.96 34.59
CA ALA A 77 4.79 8.04 33.45
C ALA A 77 5.18 6.63 32.96
N ARG A 78 5.55 5.73 33.87
CA ARG A 78 5.85 4.32 33.56
C ARG A 78 4.65 3.58 32.97
N ALA A 79 3.44 3.83 33.49
CA ALA A 79 2.21 3.25 32.97
C ALA A 79 1.91 3.76 31.55
N ARG A 80 2.07 5.06 31.30
CA ARG A 80 1.92 5.67 29.96
C ARG A 80 2.94 5.11 28.98
N GLU A 81 4.20 4.97 29.37
CA GLU A 81 5.26 4.39 28.54
C GLU A 81 4.99 2.90 28.21
N ALA A 82 4.59 2.11 29.21
CA ALA A 82 4.25 0.70 29.01
C ALA A 82 3.08 0.54 28.03
N GLN A 83 2.03 1.36 28.18
CA GLN A 83 0.90 1.38 27.26
C GLN A 83 1.30 1.83 25.85
N ALA A 84 2.16 2.86 25.72
CA ALA A 84 2.64 3.35 24.44
C ALA A 84 3.46 2.29 23.68
N ARG A 85 4.34 1.56 24.38
CA ARG A 85 5.17 0.49 23.78
C ARG A 85 4.33 -0.67 23.25
N LEU A 86 3.28 -1.07 23.98
CA LEU A 86 2.37 -2.14 23.54
C LEU A 86 1.54 -1.73 22.33
N ARG A 87 1.02 -0.49 22.30
CA ARG A 87 0.29 0.06 21.14
C ARG A 87 1.17 0.10 19.90
N ALA A 88 2.42 0.59 20.03
CA ALA A 88 3.36 0.63 18.92
C ALA A 88 3.67 -0.76 18.35
N ARG A 89 3.85 -1.78 19.19
CA ARG A 89 4.07 -3.17 18.72
C ARG A 89 2.85 -3.75 18.00
N ARG A 90 1.62 -3.49 18.49
CA ARG A 90 0.38 -3.94 17.83
C ARG A 90 0.20 -3.28 16.45
N LEU A 91 0.41 -1.97 16.36
CA LEU A 91 0.32 -1.23 15.10
C LEU A 91 1.34 -1.72 14.07
N ARG A 92 2.61 -1.94 14.47
CA ARG A 92 3.64 -2.47 13.57
C ARG A 92 3.28 -3.86 13.03
N ARG A 93 2.80 -4.76 13.88
CA ARG A 93 2.36 -6.10 13.44
C ARG A 93 1.15 -6.01 12.49
N GLY A 94 0.20 -5.13 12.80
CA GLY A 94 -0.94 -4.86 11.90
C GLY A 94 -0.51 -4.34 10.53
N ALA A 95 0.46 -3.41 10.50
CA ALA A 95 1.01 -2.87 9.26
C ALA A 95 1.70 -3.96 8.40
N TRP A 96 2.51 -4.83 9.01
CA TRP A 96 3.12 -5.96 8.30
C TRP A 96 2.08 -6.95 7.79
N GLY A 97 1.04 -7.25 8.57
CA GLY A 97 -0.07 -8.09 8.13
C GLY A 97 -0.82 -7.50 6.94
N GLY A 98 -1.10 -6.19 6.98
CA GLY A 98 -1.74 -5.48 5.87
C GLY A 98 -0.89 -5.47 4.59
N ALA A 99 0.42 -5.20 4.72
CA ALA A 99 1.34 -5.24 3.59
C ALA A 99 1.44 -6.65 2.97
N ALA A 100 1.48 -7.70 3.78
CA ALA A 100 1.49 -9.09 3.31
C ALA A 100 0.19 -9.43 2.55
N LEU A 101 -0.97 -8.99 3.06
CA LEU A 101 -2.26 -9.20 2.39
C LEU A 101 -2.32 -8.48 1.03
N LEU A 102 -1.87 -7.22 0.97
CA LEU A 102 -1.78 -6.47 -0.29
C LEU A 102 -0.84 -7.14 -1.30
N GLY A 103 0.32 -7.61 -0.83
CA GLY A 103 1.26 -8.37 -1.66
C GLY A 103 0.64 -9.65 -2.21
N LEU A 104 -0.09 -10.41 -1.39
CA LEU A 104 -0.79 -11.62 -1.81
C LEU A 104 -1.85 -11.31 -2.87
N MET A 105 -2.64 -10.25 -2.68
CA MET A 105 -3.64 -9.82 -3.66
C MET A 105 -3.02 -9.38 -4.98
N ALA A 106 -1.87 -8.70 -4.95
CA ALA A 106 -1.14 -8.34 -6.16
C ALA A 106 -0.65 -9.58 -6.92
N VAL A 107 -0.06 -10.57 -6.21
CA VAL A 107 0.38 -11.84 -6.81
C VAL A 107 -0.80 -12.60 -7.41
N TRP A 108 -1.92 -12.68 -6.69
CA TRP A 108 -3.12 -13.33 -7.20
C TRP A 108 -3.70 -12.61 -8.43
N GLY A 109 -3.69 -11.27 -8.45
CA GLY A 109 -4.07 -10.49 -9.62
C GLY A 109 -3.21 -10.80 -10.85
N LEU A 110 -1.90 -11.00 -10.67
CA LEU A 110 -1.00 -11.42 -11.75
C LEU A 110 -1.34 -12.81 -12.28
N VAL A 111 -1.70 -13.76 -11.41
CA VAL A 111 -2.14 -15.11 -11.83
C VAL A 111 -3.39 -15.02 -12.70
N VAL A 112 -4.39 -14.26 -12.27
CA VAL A 112 -5.63 -14.05 -13.04
C VAL A 112 -5.35 -13.40 -14.40
N ARG A 113 -4.54 -12.34 -14.42
CA ARG A 113 -4.12 -11.67 -15.66
C ARG A 113 -3.41 -12.62 -16.62
N ASN A 114 -2.50 -13.44 -16.11
CA ASN A 114 -1.76 -14.41 -16.92
C ASN A 114 -2.70 -15.49 -17.49
N GLY A 115 -3.69 -15.95 -16.71
CA GLY A 115 -4.72 -16.88 -17.18
C GLY A 115 -5.54 -16.29 -18.34
N LEU A 116 -6.02 -15.05 -18.20
CA LEU A 116 -6.77 -14.36 -19.26
C LEU A 116 -5.92 -14.17 -20.51
N THR A 117 -4.67 -13.73 -20.36
CA THR A 117 -3.73 -13.56 -21.48
C THR A 117 -3.47 -14.88 -22.19
N SER A 118 -3.31 -15.97 -21.45
CA SER A 118 -3.15 -17.31 -22.02
C SER A 118 -4.39 -17.73 -22.80
N SER A 119 -5.59 -17.55 -22.25
CA SER A 119 -6.83 -17.90 -22.96
C SER A 119 -7.05 -17.07 -24.23
N MET A 120 -6.68 -15.78 -24.21
CA MET A 120 -6.68 -14.94 -25.42
C MET A 120 -5.68 -15.44 -26.46
N ALA A 121 -4.49 -15.84 -26.04
CA ALA A 121 -3.50 -16.46 -26.92
C ALA A 121 -4.00 -17.78 -27.51
N ASP A 122 -4.73 -18.59 -26.74
CA ASP A 122 -5.34 -19.84 -27.21
C ASP A 122 -6.40 -19.60 -28.29
N VAL A 123 -7.22 -18.57 -28.13
CA VAL A 123 -8.20 -18.15 -29.15
C VAL A 123 -7.47 -17.71 -30.42
N ALA A 124 -6.41 -16.90 -30.29
CA ALA A 124 -5.61 -16.46 -31.42
C ALA A 124 -4.94 -17.64 -32.16
N ARG A 125 -4.40 -18.60 -31.42
CA ARG A 125 -3.84 -19.85 -31.99
C ARG A 125 -4.90 -20.65 -32.72
N GLN A 126 -6.08 -20.81 -32.14
CA GLN A 126 -7.17 -21.56 -32.77
C GLN A 126 -7.68 -20.86 -34.04
N ARG A 127 -7.74 -19.52 -34.04
CA ARG A 127 -8.09 -18.75 -35.24
C ARG A 127 -7.12 -19.04 -36.40
N ALA A 128 -5.82 -19.10 -36.11
CA ALA A 128 -4.83 -19.47 -37.12
C ALA A 128 -5.01 -20.91 -37.64
N GLN A 129 -5.44 -21.85 -36.78
CA GLN A 129 -5.77 -23.22 -37.20
C GLN A 129 -6.98 -23.25 -38.15
N VAL A 130 -8.04 -22.50 -37.84
CA VAL A 130 -9.21 -22.35 -38.72
C VAL A 130 -8.78 -21.83 -40.10
N ARG A 131 -7.94 -20.78 -40.14
CA ARG A 131 -7.41 -20.25 -41.40
C ARG A 131 -6.65 -21.30 -42.21
N ASN A 132 -5.76 -22.06 -41.58
CA ASN A 132 -5.02 -23.13 -42.25
C ASN A 132 -5.96 -24.21 -42.84
N VAL A 133 -7.04 -24.57 -42.14
CA VAL A 133 -8.00 -25.56 -42.65
C VAL A 133 -8.85 -24.99 -43.78
N LEU A 134 -9.23 -23.71 -43.71
CA LEU A 134 -9.94 -23.01 -44.78
C LEU A 134 -9.10 -22.94 -46.07
N GLU A 135 -7.83 -22.55 -45.96
CA GLU A 135 -6.88 -22.53 -47.09
C GLU A 135 -6.69 -23.92 -47.71
N ARG A 136 -6.54 -24.95 -46.87
CA ARG A 136 -6.46 -26.34 -47.34
C ARG A 136 -7.75 -26.80 -48.02
N ARG A 137 -8.91 -26.41 -47.50
CA ARG A 137 -10.19 -26.70 -48.16
C ARG A 137 -10.28 -26.02 -49.51
N GLU A 138 -9.84 -24.77 -49.62
CA GLU A 138 -9.88 -24.02 -50.87
C GLU A 138 -8.95 -24.63 -51.93
N SER A 139 -7.71 -24.98 -51.56
CA SER A 139 -6.80 -25.68 -52.45
C SER A 139 -7.32 -27.05 -52.89
N LEU A 140 -7.97 -27.79 -51.98
CA LEU A 140 -8.62 -29.06 -52.32
C LEU A 140 -9.80 -28.85 -53.29
N ARG A 141 -10.65 -27.85 -53.04
CA ARG A 141 -11.76 -27.50 -53.94
C ARG A 141 -11.24 -27.13 -55.32
N ALA A 142 -10.14 -26.38 -55.41
CA ALA A 142 -9.50 -26.02 -56.68
C ALA A 142 -8.96 -27.27 -57.42
N ARG A 143 -8.29 -28.17 -56.70
CA ARG A 143 -7.79 -29.44 -57.26
C ARG A 143 -8.91 -30.34 -57.77
N LEU A 144 -10.01 -30.43 -57.03
CA LEU A 144 -11.14 -31.31 -57.37
C LEU A 144 -12.06 -30.71 -58.44
N HIS A 145 -12.04 -29.40 -58.65
CA HIS A 145 -12.88 -28.74 -59.65
C HIS A 145 -12.58 -29.23 -61.07
N SER A 146 -11.33 -29.62 -61.37
CA SER A 146 -10.94 -30.16 -62.68
C SER A 146 -11.28 -31.65 -62.88
N LEU A 147 -11.75 -32.35 -61.84
CA LEU A 147 -12.13 -33.76 -61.91
C LEU A 147 -13.62 -33.93 -62.22
N THR A 148 -13.97 -35.01 -62.92
CA THR A 148 -15.37 -35.39 -63.17
C THR A 148 -16.14 -35.54 -61.86
N PRO A 149 -17.35 -34.95 -61.74
CA PRO A 149 -18.22 -35.16 -60.57
C PRO A 149 -18.48 -36.63 -60.30
N GLY A 150 -18.42 -37.03 -59.03
CA GLY A 150 -18.60 -38.41 -58.61
C GLY A 150 -18.58 -38.56 -57.09
N PRO A 151 -19.07 -39.70 -56.56
CA PRO A 151 -19.26 -39.91 -55.13
C PRO A 151 -17.97 -39.80 -54.30
N GLU A 152 -16.83 -40.19 -54.86
CA GLU A 152 -15.53 -40.08 -54.18
C GLU A 152 -15.09 -38.62 -53.98
N ARG A 153 -15.23 -37.79 -55.03
CA ARG A 153 -14.94 -36.35 -54.96
C ARG A 153 -15.83 -35.66 -53.92
N ASP A 154 -17.12 -35.99 -53.90
CA ASP A 154 -18.07 -35.38 -52.99
C ASP A 154 -17.80 -35.79 -51.53
N ALA A 155 -17.38 -37.03 -51.30
CA ALA A 155 -16.96 -37.50 -49.99
C ALA A 155 -15.70 -36.76 -49.50
N GLU A 156 -14.71 -36.53 -50.36
CA GLU A 156 -13.49 -35.80 -50.00
C GLU A 156 -13.78 -34.33 -49.67
N LEU A 157 -14.64 -33.66 -50.44
CA LEU A 157 -15.12 -32.30 -50.15
C LEU A 157 -15.89 -32.24 -48.84
N SER A 158 -16.83 -33.18 -48.62
CA SER A 158 -17.59 -33.25 -47.38
C SER A 158 -16.69 -33.49 -46.17
N GLY A 159 -15.62 -34.28 -46.30
CA GLY A 159 -14.63 -34.49 -45.25
C GLY A 159 -13.87 -33.22 -44.89
N ALA A 160 -13.50 -32.41 -45.89
CA ALA A 160 -12.86 -31.12 -45.67
C ALA A 160 -13.81 -30.08 -45.04
N ASP A 161 -15.06 -30.01 -45.49
CA ASP A 161 -16.09 -29.13 -44.91
C ASP A 161 -16.38 -29.51 -43.45
N ASN A 162 -16.45 -30.81 -43.13
CA ASN A 162 -16.60 -31.25 -41.75
C ASN A 162 -15.41 -30.83 -40.87
N ARG A 163 -14.17 -30.96 -41.38
CA ARG A 163 -12.97 -30.51 -40.64
C ARG A 163 -13.02 -29.00 -40.34
N VAL A 164 -13.45 -28.18 -41.31
CA VAL A 164 -13.65 -26.74 -41.09
C VAL A 164 -14.69 -26.50 -39.98
N SER A 165 -15.84 -27.17 -40.05
CA SER A 165 -16.90 -27.02 -39.03
C SER A 165 -16.41 -27.37 -37.62
N VAL A 166 -15.63 -28.44 -37.48
CA VAL A 166 -15.04 -28.84 -36.20
C VAL A 166 -14.06 -27.79 -35.66
N GLU A 167 -13.16 -27.26 -36.49
CA GLU A 167 -12.20 -26.25 -36.04
C GLU A 167 -12.86 -24.91 -35.70
N ILE A 168 -13.92 -24.53 -36.42
CA ILE A 168 -14.73 -23.35 -36.11
C ILE A 168 -15.41 -23.52 -34.75
N ARG A 169 -16.03 -24.69 -34.48
CA ARG A 169 -16.63 -24.95 -33.17
C ARG A 169 -15.59 -24.84 -32.05
N ARG A 170 -14.39 -25.40 -32.24
CA ARG A 170 -13.28 -25.29 -31.28
C ARG A 170 -12.80 -23.85 -31.07
N TYR A 171 -12.91 -23.00 -32.10
CA TYR A 171 -12.66 -21.57 -31.96
C TYR A 171 -13.72 -20.90 -31.09
N ASP A 172 -14.99 -21.14 -31.39
CA ASP A 172 -16.12 -20.57 -30.65
C ASP A 172 -16.12 -20.98 -29.19
N GLU A 173 -15.84 -22.25 -28.89
CA GLU A 173 -15.70 -22.76 -27.53
C GLU A 173 -14.64 -21.98 -26.73
N ARG A 174 -13.48 -21.72 -27.34
CA ARG A 174 -12.41 -20.95 -26.69
C ARG A 174 -12.76 -19.48 -26.55
N ALA A 175 -13.32 -18.86 -27.59
CA ALA A 175 -13.74 -17.46 -27.54
C ALA A 175 -14.83 -17.25 -26.48
N ALA A 176 -15.81 -18.15 -26.41
CA ALA A 176 -16.84 -18.15 -25.38
C ALA A 176 -16.25 -18.33 -23.97
N SER A 177 -15.27 -19.21 -23.80
CA SER A 177 -14.60 -19.39 -22.50
C SER A 177 -13.87 -18.13 -22.02
N PHE A 178 -13.20 -17.41 -22.93
CA PHE A 178 -12.57 -16.12 -22.64
C PHE A 178 -13.64 -15.09 -22.27
N ASN A 179 -14.72 -14.99 -23.04
CA ASN A 179 -15.81 -14.04 -22.80
C ASN A 179 -16.50 -14.29 -21.45
N ALA A 180 -16.69 -15.55 -21.07
CA ALA A 180 -17.22 -15.93 -19.75
C ALA A 180 -16.27 -15.51 -18.63
N ALA A 181 -14.96 -15.67 -18.80
CA ALA A 181 -13.97 -15.21 -17.83
C ALA A 181 -13.94 -13.68 -17.71
N MET A 182 -14.08 -12.95 -18.83
CA MET A 182 -14.13 -11.48 -18.85
C MET A 182 -15.39 -10.88 -18.22
N THR A 183 -16.48 -11.65 -18.10
CA THR A 183 -17.72 -11.18 -17.45
C THR A 183 -17.83 -11.61 -15.97
N SER A 184 -16.92 -12.47 -15.51
CA SER A 184 -16.94 -13.00 -14.15
C SER A 184 -16.11 -12.15 -13.18
N PHE A 185 -16.61 -11.88 -11.97
CA PHE A 185 -15.76 -11.36 -10.89
C PHE A 185 -14.92 -12.51 -10.31
N PRO A 186 -13.62 -12.32 -10.09
CA PRO A 186 -12.81 -11.08 -10.17
C PRO A 186 -12.12 -10.84 -11.52
N SER A 187 -12.12 -11.82 -12.41
CA SER A 187 -11.32 -11.85 -13.64
C SER A 187 -11.65 -10.71 -14.60
N GLY A 188 -12.92 -10.40 -14.83
CA GLY A 188 -13.36 -9.31 -15.69
C GLY A 188 -12.82 -7.96 -15.25
N TRP A 189 -12.94 -7.64 -13.96
CA TRP A 189 -12.42 -6.39 -13.40
C TRP A 189 -10.90 -6.27 -13.58
N ILE A 190 -10.14 -7.32 -13.28
CA ILE A 190 -8.69 -7.37 -13.51
C ILE A 190 -8.35 -7.23 -15.01
N GLY A 191 -9.11 -7.93 -15.86
CA GLY A 191 -8.97 -7.90 -17.31
C GLY A 191 -9.10 -6.49 -17.86
N HIS A 192 -10.21 -5.80 -17.54
CA HIS A 192 -10.46 -4.42 -17.97
C HIS A 192 -9.40 -3.44 -17.44
N LEU A 193 -9.02 -3.54 -16.16
CA LEU A 193 -7.96 -2.71 -15.59
C LEU A 193 -6.60 -2.92 -16.27
N SER A 194 -6.33 -4.13 -16.74
CA SER A 194 -5.08 -4.47 -17.43
C SER A 194 -5.09 -4.16 -18.93
N GLY A 195 -6.20 -3.62 -19.47
CA GLY A 195 -6.34 -3.25 -20.87
C GLY A 195 -6.67 -4.41 -21.82
N LEU A 196 -7.12 -5.56 -21.31
CA LEU A 196 -7.59 -6.67 -22.15
C LEU A 196 -8.94 -6.33 -22.81
N PRO A 197 -9.22 -6.87 -24.01
CA PRO A 197 -10.50 -6.64 -24.68
C PRO A 197 -11.65 -7.21 -23.84
N ALA A 198 -12.79 -6.50 -23.85
CA ALA A 198 -13.97 -6.91 -23.09
C ALA A 198 -14.56 -8.24 -23.55
N SER A 199 -14.46 -8.52 -24.85
CA SER A 199 -14.91 -9.76 -25.48
C SER A 199 -14.13 -10.00 -26.78
N LEU A 200 -14.07 -11.26 -27.19
CA LEU A 200 -13.55 -11.73 -28.46
C LEU A 200 -14.72 -12.15 -29.36
N PRO A 201 -14.65 -11.88 -30.68
CA PRO A 201 -15.72 -12.22 -31.60
C PRO A 201 -15.88 -13.73 -31.73
N LEU A 202 -17.12 -14.17 -31.94
CA LEU A 202 -17.45 -15.54 -32.34
C LEU A 202 -17.35 -15.71 -33.86
N SER A 203 -17.34 -16.94 -34.34
CA SER A 203 -17.26 -17.27 -35.77
C SER A 203 -18.36 -16.62 -36.60
N SER A 204 -19.55 -16.41 -36.02
CA SER A 204 -20.67 -15.70 -36.64
C SER A 204 -20.43 -14.21 -36.86
N GLU A 205 -19.51 -13.62 -36.10
CA GLU A 205 -19.18 -12.19 -36.13
C GLU A 205 -17.91 -11.92 -36.95
N VAL A 206 -17.11 -12.96 -37.22
CA VAL A 206 -15.90 -12.86 -38.01
C VAL A 206 -16.25 -12.89 -39.50
N SER A 207 -16.13 -11.75 -40.17
CA SER A 207 -16.32 -11.64 -41.63
C SER A 207 -15.12 -12.18 -42.42
N THR A 208 -13.93 -12.18 -41.84
CA THR A 208 -12.69 -12.62 -42.49
C THR A 208 -11.79 -13.41 -41.55
N TRP A 209 -11.38 -14.59 -42.00
CA TRP A 209 -10.57 -15.54 -41.24
C TRP A 209 -9.08 -15.31 -41.37
#